data_AF-A0A0R3WXB7-F1
#
_entry.id   AF-A0A0R3WXB7-F1
#
_cell.length_a   1.000
_cell.length_b   1.000
_cell.length_c   1.000
_cell.angle_alpha   90.00
_cell.angle_beta   90.00
_cell.angle_gamma   90.00
#
_symmetry.space_group_name_H-M   'P 1'
#
loop_
_entity.id
_entity.type
_entity.pdbx_description
1 polymer ?
#
loop_
_entity_poly.entity_id
_entity_poly.type
_entity_poly.pdbx_seq_one_letter_code
_entity_poly.pdbx_strand_id
1 'polypeptide(L)'
;MFAGFALQFIHQIHGSLIVHAHEYAVMWPFSSAGRGEVEDTDWRFFLTGGVALENPHPNPAPTWLGEKNWSEIVRASELPALEGLMKSVRSDPNRWKMVYDSPVPHEATFPAPFQKTSDMNRLILVRCLRSDKVIPAVQVRWKLRSPLARRTKF
;
A
#
# COMPACT_ATOMS: atom_id res chain seq x y z
N MET A 1 19.58 6.54 22.57
CA MET A 1 18.88 5.24 22.37
C MET A 1 18.34 5.03 20.94
N PHE A 2 18.27 6.05 20.08
CA PHE A 2 17.69 5.93 18.72
C PHE A 2 18.61 5.30 17.66
N ALA A 3 19.94 5.26 17.87
CA ALA A 3 20.88 4.72 16.88
C ALA A 3 20.99 3.18 16.90
N GLY A 4 20.72 2.52 18.03
CA GLY A 4 20.93 1.08 18.20
C GLY A 4 19.92 0.21 17.46
N PHE A 5 18.65 0.63 17.39
CA PHE A 5 17.59 -0.15 16.73
C PHE A 5 17.62 -0.04 15.20
N ALA A 6 18.14 1.07 14.65
CA ALA A 6 18.34 1.22 13.21
C ALA A 6 19.37 0.22 12.67
N LEU A 7 20.42 -0.07 13.44
CA LEU A 7 21.43 -1.08 13.10
C LEU A 7 20.88 -2.51 13.19
N GLN A 8 20.01 -2.80 14.15
CA GLN A 8 19.37 -4.12 14.27
C GLN A 8 18.46 -4.42 13.06
N PHE A 9 17.82 -3.40 12.48
CA PHE A 9 16.96 -3.52 11.30
C PHE A 9 17.73 -3.73 9.99
N ILE A 10 18.93 -3.14 9.88
CA ILE A 10 19.85 -3.39 8.75
C ILE A 10 20.28 -4.87 8.71
N HIS A 11 20.38 -5.52 9.87
CA HIS A 11 20.78 -6.93 9.96
C HIS A 11 19.66 -7.93 9.59
N GLN A 12 18.39 -7.52 9.64
CA GLN A 12 17.23 -8.37 9.28
C GLN A 12 16.94 -8.34 7.77
N ILE A 13 17.41 -7.31 7.05
CA ILE A 13 17.28 -7.18 5.59
C ILE A 13 18.53 -7.77 4.94
N HIS A 14 18.72 -9.08 5.08
CA HIS A 14 19.69 -9.79 4.26
C HIS A 14 19.13 -9.92 2.83
N GLY A 15 19.59 -9.07 1.91
CA GLY A 15 19.57 -9.37 0.48
C GLY A 15 18.79 -8.45 -0.46
N SER A 16 18.21 -7.33 -0.02
CA SER A 16 17.67 -6.34 -0.96
C SER A 16 18.15 -4.92 -0.63
N LEU A 17 18.74 -4.30 -1.65
CA LEU A 17 19.60 -3.12 -1.64
C LEU A 17 19.14 -1.96 -0.73
N ILE A 18 20.15 -1.36 -0.11
CA ILE A 18 20.21 -0.14 0.73
C ILE A 18 19.56 1.13 0.10
N VAL A 19 19.03 1.07 -1.12
CA VAL A 19 18.51 2.24 -1.86
C VAL A 19 17.15 2.76 -1.39
N HIS A 20 16.41 2.00 -0.57
CA HIS A 20 15.07 2.41 -0.12
C HIS A 20 15.02 2.91 1.34
N ALA A 21 16.15 2.90 2.08
CA ALA A 21 16.19 3.27 3.50
C ALA A 21 15.65 4.69 3.79
N HIS A 22 15.86 5.64 2.88
CA HIS A 22 15.33 6.99 2.99
C HIS A 22 13.80 7.05 2.83
N GLU A 23 13.22 6.16 2.02
CA GLU A 23 11.77 6.04 1.81
C GLU A 23 11.08 5.44 3.04
N TYR A 24 11.74 4.48 3.71
CA TYR A 24 11.29 3.91 4.98
C TYR A 24 11.35 4.92 6.14
N ALA A 25 12.31 5.84 6.14
CA ALA A 25 12.40 6.90 7.16
C ALA A 25 11.18 7.85 7.14
N VAL A 26 10.56 8.06 5.97
CA VAL A 26 9.34 8.86 5.83
C VAL A 26 8.11 8.14 6.42
N MET A 27 8.17 6.81 6.51
CA MET A 27 7.11 5.95 7.04
C MET A 27 7.26 5.65 8.54
N TRP A 28 8.43 5.91 9.13
CA TRP A 28 8.69 5.68 10.57
C TRP A 28 7.67 6.35 11.51
N PRO A 29 7.24 7.62 11.28
CA PRO A 29 6.22 8.25 12.11
C PRO A 29 4.86 7.53 12.08
N PHE A 30 4.60 6.71 11.05
CA PHE A 30 3.38 5.90 10.96
C PHE A 30 3.45 4.68 11.90
N SER A 31 4.64 4.12 12.11
CA SER A 31 4.88 3.04 13.08
C SER A 31 4.99 3.55 14.53
N SER A 32 5.40 4.80 14.73
CA SER A 32 5.75 5.33 16.06
C SER A 32 4.80 6.41 16.60
N ALA A 33 3.85 6.91 15.81
CA ALA A 33 2.81 7.80 16.32
C ALA A 33 1.70 6.98 17.00
N GLY A 34 1.90 6.68 18.28
CA GLY A 34 0.82 6.29 19.16
C GLY A 34 -0.35 7.26 19.04
N ARG A 35 -1.47 6.76 18.51
CA ARG A 35 -2.88 7.10 18.80
C ARG A 35 -3.76 6.43 17.74
N GLY A 36 -4.34 5.28 18.13
CA GLY A 36 -5.52 4.68 17.51
C GLY A 36 -5.26 3.77 16.30
N GLU A 37 -5.23 2.46 16.57
CA GLU A 37 -5.91 1.43 15.77
C GLU A 37 -5.80 1.53 14.24
N VAL A 38 -4.63 1.85 13.68
CA VAL A 38 -4.35 1.30 12.37
C VAL A 38 -4.05 -0.16 12.62
N GLU A 39 -4.96 -1.04 12.16
CA GLU A 39 -4.88 -2.47 12.38
C GLU A 39 -3.47 -2.93 12.01
N ASP A 40 -2.72 -3.36 13.02
CA ASP A 40 -1.31 -3.75 12.94
C ASP A 40 -1.07 -4.76 11.78
N THR A 41 -2.11 -5.52 11.46
CA THR A 41 -2.25 -6.41 10.30
C THR A 41 -2.17 -5.67 8.96
N ASP A 42 -2.98 -4.62 8.73
CA ASP A 42 -3.00 -3.84 7.48
C ASP A 42 -1.65 -3.16 7.25
N TRP A 43 -1.06 -2.59 8.31
CA TRP A 43 0.25 -1.95 8.20
C TRP A 43 1.37 -2.95 7.91
N ARG A 44 1.39 -4.11 8.58
CA ARG A 44 2.33 -5.18 8.26
C ARG A 44 2.17 -5.70 6.85
N PHE A 45 0.93 -5.84 6.38
CA PHE A 45 0.64 -6.22 5.00
C PHE A 45 1.17 -5.17 4.04
N PHE A 46 0.95 -3.89 4.30
CA PHE A 46 1.46 -2.79 3.48
C PHE A 46 2.99 -2.78 3.38
N LEU A 47 3.71 -3.14 4.44
CA LEU A 47 5.18 -3.17 4.41
C LEU A 47 5.74 -4.43 3.74
N THR A 48 5.16 -5.60 4.01
CA THR A 48 5.72 -6.90 3.60
C THR A 48 5.07 -7.47 2.35
N GLY A 49 3.82 -7.10 2.07
CA GLY A 49 2.96 -7.70 1.03
C GLY A 49 2.39 -9.06 1.44
N GLY A 50 2.68 -9.53 2.65
CA GLY A 50 2.46 -10.91 3.08
C GLY A 50 3.47 -11.89 2.50
N VAL A 51 3.46 -13.13 2.99
CA VAL A 51 4.26 -14.24 2.48
C VAL A 51 3.29 -15.26 1.90
N ALA A 52 3.36 -15.53 0.59
CA ALA A 52 2.58 -16.61 -0.03
C ALA A 52 3.52 -17.52 -0.82
N LEU A 53 3.28 -18.82 -0.71
CA LEU A 53 4.07 -19.85 -1.37
C LEU A 53 3.71 -19.95 -2.86
N GLU A 54 2.42 -19.94 -3.24
CA GLU A 54 1.96 -19.92 -4.64
C GLU A 54 0.56 -19.30 -4.76
N ASN A 55 0.28 -18.61 -5.88
CA ASN A 55 -1.05 -18.06 -6.18
C ASN A 55 -1.80 -19.01 -7.14
N PRO A 56 -2.83 -19.74 -6.69
CA PRO A 56 -3.58 -20.67 -7.54
C PRO A 56 -4.60 -19.97 -8.45
N HIS A 57 -4.78 -18.66 -8.33
CA HIS A 57 -5.80 -17.91 -9.03
C HIS A 57 -5.26 -17.31 -10.33
N PRO A 58 -5.79 -17.68 -11.51
CA PRO A 58 -5.35 -17.07 -12.77
C PRO A 58 -5.71 -15.59 -12.83
N ASN A 59 -4.84 -14.83 -13.48
CA ASN A 59 -5.00 -13.40 -13.69
C ASN A 59 -6.14 -13.10 -14.67
N PRO A 60 -7.15 -12.30 -14.29
CA PRO A 60 -8.26 -11.97 -15.17
C PRO A 60 -7.90 -11.00 -16.30
N ALA A 61 -6.77 -10.29 -16.20
CA ALA A 61 -6.41 -9.23 -17.13
C ALA A 61 -4.90 -9.13 -17.41
N PRO A 62 -4.28 -10.18 -17.98
CA PRO A 62 -2.84 -10.24 -18.22
C PRO A 62 -2.32 -9.18 -19.20
N THR A 63 -3.21 -8.49 -19.93
CA THR A 63 -2.84 -7.44 -20.88
C THR A 63 -2.34 -6.16 -20.22
N TRP A 64 -2.76 -5.88 -18.98
CA TRP A 64 -2.34 -4.67 -18.25
C TRP A 64 -1.98 -4.94 -16.78
N LEU A 65 -2.46 -6.03 -16.19
CA LEU A 65 -2.15 -6.42 -14.82
C LEU A 65 -1.05 -7.48 -14.82
N GLY A 66 0.10 -7.19 -14.21
CA GLY A 66 1.18 -8.17 -14.07
C GLY A 66 0.88 -9.24 -13.03
N GLU A 67 1.44 -10.44 -13.19
CA GLU A 67 1.25 -11.58 -12.28
C GLU A 67 1.64 -11.28 -10.81
N LYS A 68 2.69 -10.49 -10.62
CA LYS A 68 3.12 -10.04 -9.28
C LYS A 68 2.02 -9.20 -8.61
N ASN A 69 1.50 -8.19 -9.33
CA ASN A 69 0.45 -7.29 -8.84
C ASN A 69 -0.84 -8.06 -8.59
N TRP A 70 -1.19 -9.00 -9.47
CA TRP A 70 -2.33 -9.88 -9.27
C TRP A 70 -2.17 -10.74 -8.01
N SER A 71 -0.99 -11.31 -7.76
CA SER A 71 -0.71 -12.08 -6.54
C SER A 71 -0.78 -11.23 -5.28
N GLU A 72 -0.42 -9.94 -5.35
CA GLU A 72 -0.65 -8.99 -4.27
C GLU A 72 -2.14 -8.70 -4.04
N ILE A 73 -2.94 -8.54 -5.10
CA ILE A 73 -4.40 -8.33 -5.02
C ILE A 73 -5.09 -9.54 -4.38
N VAL A 74 -4.70 -10.76 -4.77
CA VAL A 74 -5.21 -12.00 -4.20
C VAL A 74 -4.97 -12.02 -2.69
N ARG A 75 -3.73 -11.77 -2.26
CA ARG A 75 -3.38 -11.73 -0.82
C ARG A 75 -4.08 -10.60 -0.08
N ALA A 76 -4.19 -9.41 -0.68
CA ALA A 76 -4.90 -8.29 -0.08
C ALA A 76 -6.38 -8.59 0.14
N SER A 77 -6.95 -9.53 -0.63
CA SER A 77 -8.34 -9.98 -0.46
C SER A 77 -8.58 -10.81 0.80
N GLU A 78 -7.52 -11.26 1.47
CA GLU A 78 -7.58 -11.95 2.76
C GLU A 78 -7.68 -10.98 3.94
N LEU A 79 -7.41 -9.68 3.71
CA LEU A 79 -7.59 -8.67 4.74
C LEU A 79 -9.09 -8.43 4.98
N PRO A 80 -9.55 -8.37 6.24
CA PRO A 80 -10.98 -8.17 6.55
C PRO A 80 -11.57 -6.92 5.88
N ALA A 81 -10.79 -5.84 5.82
CA ALA A 81 -11.24 -4.57 5.24
C ALA A 81 -11.23 -4.53 3.70
N LEU A 82 -10.58 -5.52 3.06
CA LEU A 82 -10.47 -5.65 1.60
C LEU A 82 -11.05 -6.98 1.10
N GLU A 83 -11.88 -7.63 1.92
CA GLU A 83 -12.51 -8.89 1.58
C GLU A 83 -13.25 -8.80 0.23
N GLY A 84 -13.01 -9.76 -0.65
CA GLY A 84 -13.64 -9.81 -1.96
C GLY A 84 -13.00 -8.92 -3.03
N LEU A 85 -11.85 -8.29 -2.76
CA LEU A 85 -11.11 -7.50 -3.75
C LEU A 85 -10.80 -8.29 -5.02
N MET A 86 -10.28 -9.51 -4.90
CA MET A 86 -10.01 -10.43 -6.01
C MET A 86 -11.26 -10.67 -6.86
N LYS A 87 -12.42 -10.89 -6.21
CA LYS A 87 -13.69 -11.12 -6.89
C LYS A 87 -14.12 -9.85 -7.66
N SER A 88 -13.97 -8.68 -7.05
CA SER A 88 -14.28 -7.39 -7.69
C SER A 88 -13.41 -7.12 -8.92
N VAL A 89 -12.10 -7.40 -8.85
CA VAL A 89 -11.18 -7.25 -9.98
C VAL A 89 -11.50 -8.23 -11.10
N ARG A 90 -11.90 -9.46 -10.77
CA ARG A 90 -12.35 -10.46 -11.75
C ARG A 90 -13.66 -10.08 -12.42
N SER A 91 -14.61 -9.51 -11.68
CA SER A 91 -15.91 -9.15 -12.22
C SER A 91 -15.85 -7.96 -13.18
N ASP A 92 -15.00 -6.97 -12.90
CA ASP A 92 -14.92 -5.74 -13.71
C ASP A 92 -13.47 -5.22 -13.82
N PRO A 93 -12.60 -5.93 -14.54
CA PRO A 93 -11.20 -5.54 -14.68
C PRO A 93 -11.04 -4.17 -15.35
N ASN A 94 -11.97 -3.77 -16.23
CA ASN A 94 -11.90 -2.49 -16.93
C ASN A 94 -12.04 -1.30 -15.97
N ARG A 95 -12.91 -1.41 -14.97
CA ARG A 95 -13.07 -0.34 -13.97
C ARG A 95 -11.86 -0.22 -13.05
N TRP A 96 -11.21 -1.34 -12.73
CA TRP A 96 -9.92 -1.34 -12.02
C TRP A 96 -8.77 -0.80 -12.89
N LYS A 97 -8.81 -1.05 -14.20
CA LYS A 97 -7.87 -0.47 -15.16
C LYS A 97 -7.93 1.06 -15.15
N MET A 98 -9.10 1.68 -14.99
CA MET A 98 -9.21 3.14 -14.86
C MET A 98 -8.42 3.68 -13.66
N VAL A 99 -8.40 2.94 -12.54
CA VAL A 99 -7.60 3.30 -11.36
C VAL A 99 -6.12 3.08 -11.62
N TYR A 100 -5.76 1.99 -12.30
CA TYR A 100 -4.39 1.69 -12.71
C TYR A 100 -3.81 2.77 -13.64
N ASP A 101 -4.55 3.17 -14.68
CA ASP A 101 -4.12 4.17 -15.65
C ASP A 101 -4.09 5.60 -15.06
N SER A 102 -4.70 5.83 -13.89
CA SER A 102 -4.70 7.13 -13.23
C SER A 102 -3.28 7.57 -12.82
N PRO A 103 -2.90 8.85 -13.07
CA PRO A 103 -1.64 9.40 -12.59
C PRO A 103 -1.62 9.60 -11.06
N VAL A 104 -2.80 9.72 -10.44
CA VAL A 104 -3.01 9.91 -9.00
C VAL A 104 -3.97 8.85 -8.45
N PRO A 105 -3.55 7.57 -8.41
CA PRO A 105 -4.45 6.45 -8.06
C PRO A 105 -4.98 6.52 -6.62
N HIS A 106 -4.28 7.24 -5.73
CA HIS A 106 -4.70 7.44 -4.35
C HIS A 106 -5.90 8.40 -4.18
N GLU A 107 -6.12 9.29 -5.15
CA GLU A 107 -7.29 10.19 -5.21
C GLU A 107 -8.44 9.61 -6.03
N ALA A 108 -8.18 8.53 -6.78
CA ALA A 108 -9.19 7.89 -7.61
C ALA A 108 -10.34 7.32 -6.76
N THR A 109 -11.52 7.27 -7.37
CA THR A 109 -12.68 6.60 -6.79
C THR A 109 -12.56 5.10 -7.09
N PHE A 110 -12.26 4.31 -6.06
CA PHE A 110 -12.21 2.86 -6.20
C PHE A 110 -13.60 2.27 -6.54
N PRO A 111 -13.64 1.15 -7.28
CA PRO A 111 -14.89 0.41 -7.50
C PRO A 111 -15.56 0.01 -6.19
N ALA A 112 -16.89 -0.12 -6.21
CA ALA A 112 -17.62 -0.64 -5.05
C ALA A 112 -17.17 -2.08 -4.73
N PRO A 113 -17.08 -2.47 -3.44
CA PRO A 113 -17.45 -1.72 -2.22
C PRO A 113 -16.34 -0.81 -1.65
N PHE A 114 -15.17 -0.70 -2.28
CA PHE A 114 -13.97 -0.08 -1.70
C PHE A 114 -13.96 1.46 -1.72
N GLN A 115 -15.07 2.09 -2.09
CA GLN A 115 -15.21 3.55 -2.19
C GLN A 115 -14.95 4.27 -0.85
N LYS A 116 -15.36 3.68 0.27
CA LYS A 116 -15.27 4.29 1.62
C LYS A 116 -14.26 3.58 2.53
N THR A 117 -13.27 2.90 1.95
CA THR A 117 -12.24 2.23 2.77
C THR A 117 -11.29 3.24 3.42
N SER A 118 -10.62 2.80 4.49
CA SER A 118 -9.68 3.61 5.27
C SER A 118 -8.50 4.08 4.42
N ASP A 119 -7.81 5.13 4.88
CA ASP A 119 -6.61 5.61 4.19
C ASP A 119 -5.53 4.53 4.05
N MET A 120 -5.38 3.66 5.06
CA MET A 120 -4.42 2.57 5.02
C MET A 120 -4.78 1.58 3.91
N ASN A 121 -6.04 1.16 3.86
CA ASN A 121 -6.50 0.21 2.86
C ASN A 121 -6.46 0.79 1.45
N ARG A 122 -6.66 2.11 1.29
CA ARG A 122 -6.40 2.80 0.02
C ARG A 122 -4.92 2.70 -0.38
N LEU A 123 -3.99 2.89 0.54
CA LEU A 123 -2.55 2.75 0.25
C LEU A 123 -2.19 1.32 -0.14
N ILE A 124 -2.79 0.32 0.51
CA ILE A 124 -2.64 -1.10 0.13
C ILE A 124 -3.16 -1.34 -1.28
N LEU A 125 -4.37 -0.86 -1.61
CA LEU A 125 -4.93 -0.98 -2.97
C LEU A 125 -4.03 -0.34 -4.03
N VAL A 126 -3.53 0.87 -3.76
CA VAL A 126 -2.58 1.54 -4.66
C VAL A 126 -1.30 0.72 -4.79
N ARG A 127 -0.78 0.14 -3.71
CA ARG A 127 0.42 -0.71 -3.77
C ARG A 127 0.23 -1.94 -4.63
N CYS A 128 -0.88 -2.64 -4.46
CA CYS A 128 -1.18 -3.85 -5.21
C CYS A 128 -1.40 -3.57 -6.71
N LEU A 129 -2.01 -2.43 -7.06
CA LEU A 129 -2.23 -2.05 -8.45
C LEU A 129 -0.98 -1.41 -9.08
N ARG A 130 -0.33 -0.51 -8.34
CA ARG A 130 0.72 0.41 -8.78
C ARG A 130 1.71 0.74 -7.66
N SER A 131 2.61 -0.20 -7.42
CA SER A 131 3.70 -0.05 -6.45
C SER A 131 4.57 1.19 -6.68
N ASP A 132 4.69 1.66 -7.94
CA ASP A 132 5.44 2.86 -8.32
C ASP A 132 4.81 4.17 -7.80
N LYS A 133 3.50 4.18 -7.52
CA LYS A 133 2.76 5.37 -7.05
C LYS A 133 2.51 5.39 -5.55
N VAL A 134 3.03 4.41 -4.81
CA VAL A 134 2.89 4.33 -3.35
C VAL A 134 3.62 5.47 -2.66
N ILE A 135 4.86 5.77 -3.05
CA ILE A 135 5.65 6.83 -2.42
C ILE A 135 4.97 8.20 -2.57
N PRO A 136 4.56 8.64 -3.79
CA PRO A 136 3.77 9.87 -3.93
C PRO A 136 2.50 9.87 -3.08
N ALA A 137 1.77 8.75 -3.02
CA ALA A 137 0.54 8.66 -2.23
C ALA A 137 0.79 8.84 -0.73
N VAL A 138 1.83 8.19 -0.18
CA VAL A 138 2.25 8.33 1.21
C VAL A 138 2.70 9.77 1.50
N GLN A 139 3.48 10.37 0.61
CA GLN A 139 3.97 11.75 0.77
C GLN A 139 2.83 12.78 0.78
N VAL A 140 1.86 12.66 -0.13
CA VAL A 140 0.67 13.52 -0.16
C VAL A 140 -0.12 13.37 1.14
N ARG A 141 -0.36 12.13 1.59
CA ARG A 141 -1.10 11.87 2.82
C ARG A 141 -0.37 12.41 4.06
N TRP A 142 0.95 12.32 4.11
CA TRP A 142 1.79 12.88 5.17
C TRP A 142 1.68 14.41 5.23
N LYS A 143 1.81 15.09 4.08
CA LYS A 143 1.65 16.55 3.99
C LYS A 143 0.31 16.99 4.58
N LEU A 144 -0.78 16.26 4.29
CA LEU A 144 -2.12 16.56 4.82
C LEU A 144 -2.26 16.33 6.33
N ARG A 145 -1.51 15.39 6.94
CA ARG A 145 -1.58 15.08 8.37
C ARG A 145 -0.61 15.91 9.22
N SER A 146 0.48 16.41 8.65
CA SER A 146 1.48 17.18 9.40
C SER A 146 0.90 18.54 9.86
N PRO A 147 0.93 18.88 11.17
CA PRO A 147 0.53 20.20 11.64
C PRO A 147 1.40 21.33 11.05
N LEU A 148 2.64 21.00 10.66
CA LEU A 148 3.62 21.94 10.13
C LEU A 148 3.33 22.36 8.68
N ALA A 149 2.72 21.51 7.84
CA ALA A 149 2.34 21.90 6.47
C ALA A 149 1.15 22.88 6.42
N ARG A 150 0.39 23.03 7.51
CA ARG A 150 -0.67 24.06 7.62
C ARG A 150 -0.13 25.48 7.87
N ARG A 151 1.18 25.64 8.10
CA ARG A 151 1.80 26.95 8.41
C ARG A 151 2.43 27.69 7.23
N THR A 152 2.50 27.11 6.04
CA THR A 152 3.10 27.76 4.85
C THR A 152 2.05 28.14 3.80
N LYS A 153 0.94 28.71 4.25
CA LYS A 153 0.14 29.63 3.42
C LYS A 153 0.24 31.00 4.07
N PHE A 154 1.34 31.69 3.78
CA PHE A 154 1.46 33.14 3.88
C PHE A 154 2.03 33.61 2.56
#